data_AF-A0A9X0U3D6-F1
#
_entry.id   AF-A0A9X0U3D6-F1
#
_cell.length_a   1.000
_cell.length_b   1.000
_cell.length_c   1.000
_cell.angle_alpha   90.00
_cell.angle_beta   90.00
_cell.angle_gamma   90.00
#
_symmetry.space_group_name_H-M   'P 1'
#
loop_
_entity.id
_entity.type
_entity.pdbx_description
1 polymer ?
#
loop_
_entity_poly.entity_id
_entity_poly.type
_entity_poly.pdbx_seq_one_letter_code
_entity_poly.pdbx_strand_id
1 'polypeptide(L)'
;MTLQYFITYNLKKGWNINSGPIVTANWHNGAEGDAADGDDTTPGGRWTIPFGGGVGRVMRLGMQPVNLSANFYGNAVHPPGASSWGMRLQIALLFPKKP
;
A
#
# COMPACT_ATOMS: atom_id res chain seq x y z
N MET A 1 -11.55 -11.77 2.02
CA MET A 1 -12.11 -10.69 1.18
C MET A 1 -11.14 -9.52 1.19
N THR A 2 -11.08 -8.74 0.12
CA THR A 2 -10.19 -7.56 0.00
C THR A 2 -10.93 -6.37 -0.59
N LEU A 3 -10.63 -5.17 -0.11
CA LEU A 3 -11.05 -3.90 -0.67
C LEU A 3 -9.80 -3.05 -0.91
N GLN A 4 -9.71 -2.43 -2.08
CA GLN A 4 -8.59 -1.56 -2.42
C GLN A 4 -9.10 -0.34 -3.16
N TYR A 5 -8.66 0.83 -2.73
CA TYR A 5 -8.84 2.08 -3.46
C TYR A 5 -7.49 2.56 -3.98
N PHE A 6 -7.51 3.40 -5.01
CA PHE A 6 -6.30 3.98 -5.58
C PHE A 6 -6.51 5.46 -5.83
N ILE A 7 -5.60 6.27 -5.30
CA ILE A 7 -5.53 7.70 -5.55
C ILE A 7 -4.12 7.97 -6.06
N THR A 8 -4.01 8.57 -7.24
CA THR A 8 -2.71 8.98 -7.81
C THR A 8 -2.81 10.38 -8.35
N TYR A 9 -1.90 11.23 -7.92
CA TYR A 9 -1.75 12.59 -8.43
C TYR A 9 -0.39 12.75 -9.10
N ASN A 10 -0.41 13.08 -10.39
CA ASN A 10 0.79 13.26 -11.19
C ASN A 10 1.26 14.72 -11.09
N LEU A 11 2.52 14.87 -10.70
CA LEU A 11 3.19 16.16 -10.54
C LEU A 11 4.08 16.45 -11.75
N LYS A 12 4.54 17.71 -11.83
CA LYS A 12 5.53 18.11 -12.84
C LYS A 12 6.85 17.34 -12.64
N LYS A 13 7.65 17.27 -13.70
CA LYS A 13 8.99 16.63 -13.70
C LYS A 13 8.98 15.12 -13.37
N GLY A 14 7.90 14.42 -13.71
CA GLY A 14 7.81 12.96 -13.60
C GLY A 14 7.55 12.43 -12.19
N TRP A 15 7.27 13.30 -11.22
CA TRP A 15 6.89 12.90 -9.87
C TRP A 15 5.41 12.49 -9.81
N ASN A 16 5.07 11.60 -8.89
CA ASN A 16 3.70 11.32 -8.50
C ASN A 16 3.62 11.13 -6.99
N ILE A 17 2.45 11.43 -6.44
CA ILE A 17 2.06 11.03 -5.09
C ILE A 17 0.90 10.06 -5.26
N ASN A 18 0.91 8.97 -4.52
CA ASN A 18 -0.12 7.96 -4.62
C ASN A 18 -0.49 7.37 -3.25
N SER A 19 -1.67 6.79 -3.16
CA SER A 19 -2.14 6.01 -2.03
C SER A 19 -2.95 4.85 -2.60
N GLY A 20 -2.60 3.63 -2.22
CA GLY A 20 -3.29 2.43 -2.68
C GLY A 20 -3.25 1.27 -1.70
N PRO A 21 -3.67 1.47 -0.42
CA PRO A 21 -3.65 0.40 0.58
C PRO A 21 -4.66 -0.69 0.24
N ILE A 22 -4.36 -1.92 0.67
CA ILE A 22 -5.25 -3.08 0.53
C ILE A 22 -5.85 -3.39 1.89
N VAL A 23 -7.14 -3.10 2.07
CA VAL A 23 -7.90 -3.51 3.23
C VAL A 23 -8.29 -4.98 3.07
N THR A 24 -7.99 -5.80 4.07
CA THR A 24 -8.22 -7.25 4.02
C THR A 24 -9.09 -7.70 5.19
N ALA A 25 -10.01 -8.63 4.93
CA ALA A 25 -10.79 -9.33 5.95
C ALA A 25 -10.64 -10.85 5.75
N ASN A 26 -10.11 -11.54 6.76
CA ASN A 26 -10.04 -12.99 6.77
C ASN A 26 -11.23 -13.60 7.51
N TRP A 27 -12.30 -13.89 6.78
CA TRP A 27 -13.54 -14.45 7.33
C TRP A 27 -13.43 -15.88 7.88
N HIS A 28 -12.33 -16.58 7.59
CA HIS A 28 -12.05 -17.86 8.26
C HIS A 28 -11.57 -17.67 9.70
N ASN A 29 -11.20 -16.44 10.07
CA ASN A 29 -10.89 -16.11 11.44
C ASN A 29 -12.19 -15.92 12.25
N GLY A 30 -12.33 -16.70 13.31
CA GLY A 30 -13.48 -16.73 14.20
C GLY A 30 -13.54 -15.55 15.18
N ALA A 31 -12.83 -14.45 14.92
CA ALA A 31 -12.95 -13.21 15.70
C ALA A 31 -14.42 -12.83 15.88
N GLU A 32 -14.74 -12.53 17.13
CA GLU A 32 -15.93 -11.78 17.52
C GLU A 32 -15.50 -10.32 17.71
N GLY A 33 -16.38 -9.37 17.43
CA GLY A 33 -16.04 -7.94 17.45
C GLY A 33 -15.93 -7.28 16.09
N ASP A 34 -15.91 -5.95 16.09
CA ASP A 34 -15.76 -5.15 14.89
C ASP A 34 -14.44 -4.36 14.89
N ALA A 35 -14.03 -3.91 13.71
CA ALA A 35 -12.83 -3.11 13.55
C ALA A 35 -13.03 -1.62 13.91
N ALA A 36 -14.29 -1.16 14.04
CA ALA A 36 -14.61 0.23 14.37
C ALA A 36 -14.43 0.52 15.87
N ASP A 37 -14.71 -0.46 16.72
CA ASP A 37 -14.57 -0.43 18.17
C ASP A 37 -13.15 -0.84 18.63
N GLY A 38 -12.29 -1.25 17.70
CA GLY A 38 -10.91 -1.66 17.96
C GLY A 38 -10.75 -3.07 18.52
N ASP A 39 -11.85 -3.81 18.69
CA ASP A 39 -11.86 -5.19 19.22
C ASP A 39 -11.10 -6.15 18.30
N ASP A 40 -11.03 -5.85 17.01
CA ASP A 40 -10.29 -6.66 16.04
C ASP A 40 -8.76 -6.73 16.28
N THR A 41 -8.24 -5.93 17.22
CA THR A 41 -6.84 -6.00 17.69
C THR A 41 -6.63 -6.98 18.85
N THR A 42 -7.69 -7.62 19.35
CA THR A 42 -7.67 -8.62 20.43
C THR A 42 -7.50 -10.05 19.87
N PRO A 43 -7.30 -11.08 20.72
CA PRO A 43 -7.09 -12.45 20.26
C PRO A 43 -8.18 -12.94 19.29
N GLY A 44 -7.81 -13.17 18.03
CA GLY A 44 -8.73 -13.62 16.99
C GLY A 44 -8.92 -12.63 15.82
N GLY A 45 -8.34 -11.43 15.83
CA GLY A 45 -8.51 -10.40 14.80
C GLY A 45 -8.64 -10.83 13.32
N ARG A 46 -9.66 -10.30 12.64
CA ARG A 46 -10.10 -10.60 11.27
C ARG A 46 -9.59 -9.60 10.23
N TRP A 47 -9.47 -8.33 10.58
CA TRP A 47 -9.22 -7.22 9.65
C TRP A 47 -7.76 -6.78 9.62
N THR A 48 -7.35 -6.27 8.47
CA THR A 48 -6.12 -5.50 8.30
C THR A 48 -6.49 -4.25 7.51
N ILE A 49 -6.36 -3.09 8.14
CA ILE A 49 -6.76 -1.80 7.60
C ILE A 49 -5.53 -0.89 7.52
N PRO A 50 -4.81 -0.91 6.39
CA PRO A 50 -3.69 -0.01 6.15
C PRO A 50 -4.16 1.37 5.71
N PHE A 51 -3.47 2.39 6.20
CA PHE A 51 -3.51 3.74 5.67
C PHE A 51 -2.11 4.22 5.35
N GLY A 52 -1.99 4.96 4.26
CA GLY A 52 -0.72 5.50 3.84
C GLY A 52 -0.64 5.63 2.34
N GLY A 53 0.56 5.90 1.87
CA GLY A 53 0.80 6.23 0.48
C GLY A 53 2.29 6.35 0.21
N GLY A 54 2.59 6.79 -0.99
CA GLY A 54 3.94 6.83 -1.48
C GLY A 54 4.17 7.96 -2.47
N VAL A 55 5.43 8.09 -2.81
CA VAL A 55 5.90 8.95 -3.87
C VAL A 55 6.54 8.08 -4.94
N GLY A 56 6.29 8.44 -6.19
CA GLY A 56 6.94 7.85 -7.35
C GLY A 56 7.66 8.91 -8.17
N ARG A 57 8.69 8.50 -8.88
CA ARG A 57 9.42 9.35 -9.82
C ARG A 57 9.83 8.55 -11.04
N VAL A 58 9.35 9.00 -12.19
CA VAL A 58 9.91 8.60 -13.48
C VAL A 58 11.10 9.51 -13.78
N MET A 59 12.27 8.91 -13.96
CA MET A 59 13.49 9.63 -14.30
C MET A 59 14.34 8.83 -15.30
N ARG A 60 15.36 9.46 -15.88
CA ARG A 60 16.32 8.78 -16.73
C ARG A 60 17.62 8.59 -15.97
N LEU A 61 18.06 7.35 -15.83
CA LEU A 61 19.39 7.01 -15.34
C LEU A 61 20.29 6.78 -16.56
N GLY A 62 21.01 7.82 -16.97
CA GLY A 62 21.71 7.83 -18.26
C GLY A 62 20.73 7.68 -19.43
N MET A 63 20.88 6.61 -20.22
CA MET A 63 20.00 6.32 -21.34
C MET A 63 18.72 5.57 -20.96
N GLN A 64 18.69 4.91 -19.80
CA GLN A 64 17.60 4.02 -19.36
C GLN A 64 16.55 4.82 -18.57
N PRO A 65 15.29 4.94 -19.05
CA PRO A 65 14.21 5.47 -18.23
C PRO A 65 13.82 4.44 -17.16
N VAL A 66 13.59 4.94 -15.94
CA VAL A 66 13.26 4.15 -14.76
C VAL A 66 12.10 4.81 -14.02
N ASN A 67 11.21 4.00 -13.46
CA ASN A 67 10.20 4.44 -12.50
C ASN A 67 10.58 3.89 -11.12
N LEU A 68 10.87 4.81 -10.20
CA LEU A 68 11.11 4.48 -8.79
C LEU A 68 9.85 4.82 -8.00
N SER A 69 9.42 3.95 -7.10
CA SER A 69 8.40 4.29 -6.11
C SER A 69 8.73 3.75 -4.73
N ALA A 70 8.32 4.52 -3.74
CA ALA A 70 8.41 4.18 -2.33
C ALA A 70 7.07 4.49 -1.67
N ASN A 71 6.48 3.49 -1.02
CA ASN A 71 5.20 3.58 -0.35
C ASN A 71 5.34 3.10 1.09
N PHE A 72 4.67 3.78 2.01
CA PHE A 72 4.61 3.43 3.42
C PHE A 72 3.15 3.35 3.86
N TYR A 73 2.83 2.32 4.64
CA TYR A 73 1.49 2.05 5.15
C TYR A 73 1.58 1.74 6.65
N GLY A 74 0.77 2.43 7.46
CA GLY A 74 0.49 2.07 8.85
C GLY A 74 -0.82 1.29 8.91
N ASN A 75 -0.81 0.14 9.56
CA ASN A 75 -2.01 -0.65 9.81
C ASN A 75 -2.71 -0.10 11.05
N ALA A 76 -3.84 0.61 10.85
CA ALA A 76 -4.63 1.14 11.95
C ALA A 76 -5.34 0.01 12.74
N VAL A 77 -5.76 -1.03 12.02
CA VAL A 77 -6.27 -2.28 12.59
C VAL A 77 -5.48 -3.42 11.97
N HIS A 78 -5.08 -4.36 12.81
CA HIS A 78 -4.38 -5.58 12.39
C HIS A 78 -4.58 -6.68 13.44
N PRO A 79 -4.47 -7.96 13.06
CA PRO A 79 -4.54 -9.05 14.01
C PRO A 79 -3.36 -9.00 15.00
N PRO A 80 -3.50 -9.59 16.20
CA PRO A 80 -2.41 -9.73 17.15
C PRO A 80 -1.19 -10.44 16.54
N GLY A 81 0.01 -9.91 16.79
CA GLY A 81 1.26 -10.45 16.26
C GLY A 81 1.57 -10.08 14.80
N ALA A 82 0.65 -9.41 14.09
CA ALA A 82 0.94 -8.80 12.79
C ALA A 82 1.73 -7.49 12.96
N SER A 83 2.44 -7.09 11.92
CA SER A 83 3.16 -5.80 11.89
C SER A 83 2.17 -4.63 11.86
N SER A 84 2.42 -3.59 12.66
CA SER A 84 1.65 -2.34 12.64
C SER A 84 1.96 -1.45 11.44
N TRP A 85 2.94 -1.82 10.61
CA TRP A 85 3.33 -1.05 9.42
C TRP A 85 3.86 -1.95 8.30
N GLY A 86 3.93 -1.39 7.10
CA GLY A 86 4.53 -2.01 5.93
C GLY A 86 5.11 -0.97 4.98
N MET A 87 6.12 -1.38 4.21
CA MET A 87 6.76 -0.53 3.21
C MET A 87 6.89 -1.30 1.89
N ARG A 88 6.75 -0.58 0.77
CA ARG A 88 6.97 -1.12 -0.57
C ARG A 88 7.93 -0.22 -1.33
N LEU A 89 9.04 -0.80 -1.78
CA LEU A 89 9.98 -0.17 -2.69
C LEU A 89 9.88 -0.88 -4.04
N GLN A 90 9.80 -0.11 -5.12
CA GLN A 90 9.71 -0.66 -6.47
C GLN A 90 10.61 0.12 -7.43
N ILE A 91 11.31 -0.64 -8.27
CA ILE A 91 12.13 -0.13 -9.36
C ILE A 91 11.63 -0.81 -10.63
N ALA A 92 11.12 -0.03 -11.59
CA ALA A 92 10.71 -0.53 -12.89
C ALA A 92 11.59 0.04 -13.98
N LEU A 93 12.24 -0.83 -14.74
CA LEU A 93 13.00 -0.47 -15.94
C LEU A 93 12.02 -0.31 -17.11
N LEU A 94 12.04 0.84 -17.77
CA LEU A 94 11.14 1.14 -18.88
C LEU A 94 11.88 0.97 -20.21
N PHE A 95 11.39 0.11 -21.10
CA PHE A 95 11.99 -0.13 -22.41
C PHE A 95 11.08 0.46 -23.51
N PRO A 96 11.11 1.79 -23.74
CA PRO A 96 10.28 2.40 -24.77
C PRO A 96 10.72 1.90 -26.16
N LYS A 97 9.77 1.37 -26.92
CA LYS A 97 9.98 1.13 -28.35
C LYS A 97 9.93 2.47 -29.07
N LYS A 98 10.83 2.67 -30.04
CA LYS A 98 10.71 3.80 -30.96
C LYS A 98 9.36 3.66 -31.70
N PRO A 99 8.58 4.74 -31.83
CA PRO A 99 7.40 4.74 -32.69
C PRO A 99 7.79 4.49 -34.15
#